data_AF-A0A3P9J083-F1
#
_entry.id   AF-A0A3P9J083-F1
#
_cell.length_a   1.000
_cell.length_b   1.000
_cell.length_c   1.000
_cell.angle_alpha   90.00
_cell.angle_beta   90.00
_cell.angle_gamma   90.00
#
_symmetry.space_group_name_H-M   'P 1'
#
loop_
_entity.id
_entity.type
_entity.pdbx_description
1 polymer ?
#
loop_
_entity_poly.entity_id
_entity_poly.type
_entity_poly.pdbx_seq_one_letter_code
_entity_poly.pdbx_strand_id
1 'polypeptide(L)'
;MSFSEDESLHVGSAGQSKLESYLFSCELSSKVPSYSFHDDEEEDLEHFLELRTVCLGEGAKEESNVVEVTAMNHLGKNVSVPIANLNIKCLPMMSLGEFELKAPVTIRLKAGSGPVVISGLHLIASQEADSDMSEEEETEEEDEDEEELPAIKPAKKKQ
;
A
#
# COMPACT_ATOMS: atom_id res chain seq x y z
N MET A 1 -25.21 -37.13 3.34
CA MET A 1 -25.27 -36.07 2.33
C MET A 1 -23.87 -35.49 2.22
N SER A 2 -23.19 -35.81 1.13
CA SER A 2 -21.85 -35.34 0.80
C SER A 2 -21.98 -33.96 0.17
N PHE A 3 -21.41 -32.94 0.82
CA PHE A 3 -21.22 -31.64 0.20
C PHE A 3 -19.95 -31.70 -0.65
N SER A 4 -20.12 -31.50 -1.94
CA SER A 4 -19.06 -31.30 -2.93
C SER A 4 -18.42 -29.92 -2.70
N GLU A 5 -17.09 -29.90 -2.62
CA GLU A 5 -16.29 -28.69 -2.63
C GLU A 5 -16.37 -28.06 -4.03
N ASP A 6 -16.78 -26.79 -4.07
CA ASP A 6 -16.86 -25.97 -5.27
C ASP A 6 -15.45 -25.44 -5.58
N GLU A 7 -14.89 -25.87 -6.71
CA GLU A 7 -13.62 -25.39 -7.23
C GLU A 7 -13.75 -23.92 -7.65
N SER A 8 -13.30 -23.00 -6.80
CA SER A 8 -13.10 -21.61 -7.21
C SER A 8 -11.81 -21.51 -8.02
N LEU A 9 -11.99 -21.29 -9.32
CA LEU A 9 -10.99 -21.08 -10.36
C LEU A 9 -9.80 -20.21 -9.89
N HIS A 10 -8.60 -20.77 -10.04
CA HIS A 10 -7.32 -20.11 -9.86
C HIS A 10 -7.22 -18.92 -10.84
N VAL A 11 -7.44 -17.70 -10.35
CA VAL A 11 -7.02 -16.48 -11.03
C VAL A 11 -5.50 -16.38 -10.83
N GLY A 12 -4.77 -16.24 -11.93
CA GLY A 12 -3.30 -16.24 -11.96
C GLY A 12 -2.69 -15.35 -10.88
N SER A 13 -1.64 -15.87 -10.25
CA SER A 13 -0.81 -15.16 -9.28
C SER A 13 -0.12 -13.99 -9.97
N ALA A 14 -0.77 -12.83 -9.98
CA ALA A 14 -0.04 -11.56 -10.01
C ALA A 14 0.60 -11.40 -8.62
N GLY A 15 1.89 -11.05 -8.57
CA GLY A 15 2.67 -10.90 -7.33
C GLY A 15 1.86 -10.26 -6.21
N GLN A 16 1.84 -10.87 -5.02
CA GLN A 16 1.06 -10.38 -3.90
C GLN A 16 1.72 -9.10 -3.37
N SER A 17 1.11 -7.94 -3.60
CA SER A 17 1.53 -6.72 -2.93
C SER A 17 1.27 -6.86 -1.43
N LYS A 18 2.32 -6.87 -0.61
CA LYS A 18 2.18 -6.85 0.86
C LYS A 18 1.81 -5.42 1.30
N LEU A 19 0.71 -5.31 2.05
CA LEU A 19 0.24 -4.06 2.65
C LEU A 19 0.37 -4.13 4.17
N GLU A 20 1.16 -3.23 4.74
CA GLU A 20 1.31 -3.08 6.19
C GLU A 20 0.52 -1.88 6.70
N SER A 21 -0.18 -2.02 7.83
CA SER A 21 -1.03 -0.98 8.39
C SER A 21 -0.61 -0.58 9.79
N TYR A 22 -0.42 0.72 10.01
CA TYR A 22 -0.05 1.32 11.29
C TYR A 22 -1.09 2.34 11.73
N LEU A 23 -1.22 2.56 13.03
CA LEU A 23 -2.13 3.58 13.56
C LEU A 23 -1.58 4.97 13.30
N PHE A 24 -2.43 5.85 12.76
CA PHE A 24 -2.12 7.26 12.57
C PHE A 24 -3.06 8.15 13.39
N SER A 25 -2.51 9.20 13.99
CA SER A 25 -3.30 10.29 14.58
C SER A 25 -2.49 11.58 14.60
N CYS A 26 -3.18 12.71 14.41
CA CYS A 26 -2.63 14.03 14.71
C CYS A 26 -3.67 14.92 15.40
N GLU A 27 -3.20 15.92 16.14
CA GLU A 27 -4.03 16.95 16.74
C GLU A 27 -3.68 18.31 16.14
N LEU A 28 -4.70 19.05 15.72
CA LEU A 28 -4.57 20.40 15.19
C LEU A 28 -5.23 21.39 16.14
N SER A 29 -4.56 22.52 16.35
CA SER A 29 -5.05 23.62 17.19
C SER A 29 -4.54 24.95 16.67
N SER A 30 -5.00 26.05 17.25
CA SER A 30 -4.44 27.38 16.95
C SER A 30 -2.94 27.51 17.22
N LYS A 31 -2.37 26.66 18.09
CA LYS A 31 -0.92 26.61 18.39
C LYS A 31 -0.16 25.76 17.38
N VAL A 32 -0.76 24.66 16.93
CA VAL A 32 -0.19 23.72 15.95
C VAL A 32 -1.25 23.53 14.85
N PRO A 33 -1.32 24.46 13.88
CA PRO A 33 -2.44 24.50 12.94
C PRO A 33 -2.32 23.50 11.80
N SER A 34 -1.17 22.82 11.64
CA SER A 34 -0.95 21.88 10.56
C SER A 34 -0.02 20.75 10.94
N TYR A 35 -0.22 19.60 10.31
CA TYR A 35 0.63 18.42 10.36
C TYR A 35 0.93 17.97 8.91
N SER A 36 2.19 17.69 8.61
CA SER A 36 2.59 17.15 7.30
C SER A 36 3.12 15.74 7.46
N PHE A 37 2.53 14.82 6.69
CA PHE A 37 2.95 13.44 6.54
C PHE A 37 3.78 13.32 5.25
N HIS A 38 5.00 12.81 5.39
CA HIS A 38 5.95 12.61 4.31
C HIS A 38 6.28 11.13 4.16
N ASP A 39 6.59 10.73 2.94
CA ASP A 39 7.27 9.47 2.63
C ASP A 39 8.71 9.49 3.12
N ASP A 40 9.28 8.30 3.37
CA ASP A 40 10.71 8.15 3.61
C ASP A 40 11.40 8.00 2.26
N GLU A 41 12.45 8.79 2.00
CA GLU A 41 13.11 8.82 0.68
C GLU A 41 14.01 7.59 0.43
N GLU A 42 14.23 6.76 1.47
CA GLU A 42 15.24 5.69 1.45
C GLU A 42 14.71 4.31 1.03
N GLU A 43 13.41 4.10 0.91
CA GLU A 43 12.81 2.80 0.56
C GLU A 43 11.91 2.91 -0.69
N ASP A 44 11.95 1.92 -1.59
CA ASP A 44 11.07 1.79 -2.76
C ASP A 44 9.63 1.39 -2.34
N LEU A 45 9.10 2.02 -1.29
CA LEU A 45 7.79 1.76 -0.71
C LEU A 45 6.83 2.91 -0.98
N GLU A 46 5.57 2.58 -1.24
CA GLU A 46 4.52 3.59 -1.38
C GLU A 46 3.80 3.81 -0.06
N HIS A 47 3.83 5.05 0.42
CA HIS A 47 3.18 5.45 1.67
C HIS A 47 1.82 6.11 1.38
N PHE A 48 0.78 5.63 2.07
CA PHE A 48 -0.56 6.19 2.02
C PHE A 48 -1.05 6.55 3.42
N LEU A 49 -1.84 7.61 3.48
CA LEU A 49 -2.52 8.07 4.68
C LEU A 49 -4.02 7.90 4.49
N GLU A 50 -4.63 6.98 5.23
CA GLU A 50 -6.06 6.74 5.24
C GLU A 50 -6.70 7.47 6.43
N LEU A 51 -7.43 8.55 6.17
CA LEU A 51 -8.12 9.31 7.22
C LEU A 51 -9.50 8.70 7.48
N ARG A 52 -9.77 8.36 8.75
CA ARG A 52 -11.04 7.73 9.17
C ARG A 52 -11.97 8.64 9.93
N THR A 53 -11.46 9.36 10.92
CA THR A 53 -12.32 10.20 11.77
C THR A 53 -11.70 11.56 12.04
N VAL A 54 -12.56 12.56 12.20
CA VAL A 54 -12.22 13.92 12.63
C VAL A 54 -13.11 14.27 13.80
N CYS A 55 -12.51 14.60 14.94
CA CYS A 55 -13.21 14.80 16.21
C CYS A 55 -12.76 16.09 16.88
N LEU A 56 -13.69 16.84 17.47
CA LEU A 56 -13.35 17.92 18.41
C LEU A 56 -12.83 17.31 19.71
N GLY A 57 -11.66 17.77 20.16
CA GLY A 57 -11.08 17.38 21.44
C GLY A 57 -11.67 18.15 22.61
N GLU A 58 -11.27 17.76 23.82
CA GLU A 58 -11.69 18.42 25.05
C GLU A 58 -11.25 19.90 25.06
N GLY A 59 -12.14 20.78 25.52
CA GLY A 59 -11.87 22.23 25.57
C GLY A 59 -12.03 22.96 24.24
N ALA A 60 -12.46 22.28 23.17
CA ALA A 60 -12.81 22.93 21.91
C ALA A 60 -13.94 23.95 22.12
N LYS A 61 -13.77 25.14 21.57
CA LYS A 61 -14.75 26.23 21.68
C LYS A 61 -15.98 25.95 20.83
N GLU A 62 -17.07 26.62 21.16
CA GLU A 62 -18.28 26.64 20.34
C GLU A 62 -18.07 27.54 19.10
N GLU A 63 -17.41 26.99 18.09
CA GLU A 63 -17.14 27.65 16.81
C GLU A 63 -17.04 26.61 15.68
N SER A 64 -16.98 27.07 14.43
CA SER A 64 -16.72 26.21 13.28
C SER A 64 -15.24 25.90 13.17
N ASN A 65 -14.90 24.62 13.20
CA ASN A 65 -13.55 24.12 13.00
C ASN A 65 -13.48 23.45 11.62
N VAL A 66 -12.73 24.04 10.70
CA VAL A 66 -12.64 23.55 9.31
C VAL A 66 -11.29 22.88 9.11
N VAL A 67 -11.30 21.59 8.78
CA VAL A 67 -10.10 20.83 8.44
C VAL A 67 -9.97 20.75 6.93
N GLU A 68 -8.78 21.05 6.45
CA GLU A 68 -8.40 21.05 5.04
C GLU A 68 -7.21 20.13 4.83
N VAL A 69 -7.20 19.40 3.71
CA VAL A 69 -6.07 18.57 3.31
C VAL A 69 -5.48 19.10 2.02
N THR A 70 -4.15 19.15 1.96
CA THR A 70 -3.38 19.45 0.76
C THR A 70 -2.63 18.19 0.34
N ALA A 71 -2.87 17.74 -0.89
CA ALA A 71 -2.23 16.58 -1.49
C ALA A 71 -2.07 16.79 -3.01
N MET A 72 -1.28 15.92 -3.64
CA MET A 72 -1.04 15.96 -5.08
C MET A 72 -2.25 15.41 -5.86
N ASN A 73 -2.64 16.09 -6.93
CA ASN A 73 -3.67 15.60 -7.86
C ASN A 73 -3.07 14.82 -9.03
N HIS A 74 -3.93 14.31 -9.92
CA HIS A 74 -3.53 13.56 -11.12
C HIS A 74 -2.66 14.34 -12.14
N LEU A 75 -2.49 15.66 -11.96
CA LEU A 75 -1.63 16.51 -12.78
C LEU A 75 -0.29 16.81 -12.11
N GLY A 76 0.02 16.18 -10.98
CA GLY A 76 1.23 16.46 -10.21
C GLY A 76 1.19 17.79 -9.44
N LYS A 77 0.02 18.41 -9.27
CA LYS A 77 -0.14 19.70 -8.59
C LYS A 77 -0.73 19.51 -7.20
N ASN A 78 -0.18 20.21 -6.22
CA ASN A 78 -0.76 20.27 -4.88
C ASN A 78 -2.08 21.05 -4.89
N VAL A 79 -3.13 20.44 -4.36
CA VAL A 79 -4.48 21.02 -4.24
C VAL A 79 -4.93 20.92 -2.80
N SER A 80 -5.51 22.00 -2.27
CA SER A 80 -6.09 22.04 -0.92
C SER A 80 -7.62 21.92 -0.98
N VAL A 81 -8.18 20.97 -0.23
CA VAL A 81 -9.63 20.69 -0.20
C VAL A 81 -10.12 20.62 1.26
N PRO A 82 -11.18 21.36 1.63
CA PRO A 82 -11.81 21.21 2.94
C PRO A 82 -12.52 19.85 3.03
N ILE A 83 -12.18 19.05 4.05
CA ILE A 83 -12.71 17.70 4.21
C ILE A 83 -13.71 17.57 5.36
N ALA A 84 -13.68 18.49 6.34
CA ALA A 84 -14.59 18.48 7.47
C ALA A 84 -14.89 19.90 7.98
N ASN A 85 -16.09 20.10 8.50
CA ASN A 85 -16.50 21.27 9.27
C ASN A 85 -17.22 20.80 10.54
N LEU A 86 -16.57 20.99 11.69
CA LEU A 86 -17.03 20.50 12.98
C LEU A 86 -17.50 21.65 13.86
N ASN A 87 -18.53 21.39 14.67
CA ASN A 87 -19.02 22.29 15.71
C ASN A 87 -19.56 21.49 16.88
N ILE A 88 -19.18 21.84 18.11
CA ILE A 88 -19.49 21.05 19.30
C ILE A 88 -21.00 20.86 19.53
N LYS A 89 -21.86 21.78 19.07
CA LYS A 89 -23.32 21.69 19.26
C LYS A 89 -24.05 20.87 18.19
N CYS A 90 -23.50 20.78 16.99
CA CYS A 90 -24.21 20.22 15.84
C CYS A 90 -23.51 18.98 15.26
N LEU A 91 -22.18 18.99 15.21
CA LEU A 91 -21.37 17.93 14.60
C LEU A 91 -19.98 17.89 15.25
N PRO A 92 -19.86 17.29 16.45
CA PRO A 92 -18.58 17.24 17.18
C PRO A 92 -17.61 16.20 16.61
N MET A 93 -18.11 15.26 15.79
CA MET A 93 -17.38 14.16 15.19
C MET A 93 -17.91 13.91 13.78
N MET A 94 -17.01 13.56 12.85
CA MET A 94 -17.34 13.11 11.51
C MET A 94 -16.48 11.90 11.15
N SER A 95 -17.09 10.89 10.53
CA SER A 95 -16.38 9.79 9.88
C SER A 95 -16.17 10.13 8.40
N LEU A 96 -14.96 9.88 7.90
CA LEU A 96 -14.56 10.08 6.50
C LEU A 96 -14.58 8.76 5.71
N GLY A 97 -14.77 7.62 6.38
CA GLY A 97 -14.63 6.30 5.76
C GLY A 97 -13.17 5.95 5.53
N GLU A 98 -12.85 5.43 4.35
CA GLU A 98 -11.48 5.08 3.91
C GLU A 98 -10.97 6.19 2.98
N PHE A 99 -10.78 7.40 3.53
CA PHE A 99 -10.30 8.54 2.76
C PHE A 99 -8.77 8.43 2.60
N GLU A 100 -8.35 7.69 1.57
CA GLU A 100 -6.94 7.41 1.29
C GLU A 100 -6.27 8.49 0.45
N LEU A 101 -5.04 8.84 0.82
CA LEU A 101 -4.21 9.83 0.14
C LEU A 101 -2.77 9.33 0.05
N LYS A 102 -2.18 9.38 -1.14
CA LYS A 102 -0.75 9.11 -1.32
C LYS A 102 0.08 10.26 -0.73
N ALA A 103 1.16 9.91 -0.03
CA ALA A 103 2.13 10.89 0.49
C ALA A 103 2.79 11.71 -0.66
N PRO A 104 3.19 12.98 -0.42
CA PRO A 104 3.06 13.73 0.83
C PRO A 104 1.67 14.35 1.02
N VAL A 105 1.23 14.43 2.29
CA VAL A 105 -0.09 14.96 2.68
C VAL A 105 0.07 15.99 3.80
N THR A 106 -0.54 17.17 3.65
CA THR A 106 -0.61 18.18 4.72
C THR A 106 -2.04 18.37 5.19
N ILE A 107 -2.29 18.16 6.47
CA ILE A 107 -3.59 18.39 7.13
C ILE A 107 -3.51 19.72 7.89
N ARG A 108 -4.48 20.61 7.71
CA ARG A 108 -4.50 21.96 8.30
C ARG A 108 -5.85 22.32 8.89
N LEU A 109 -5.83 22.93 10.06
CA LEU A 109 -6.96 23.64 10.65
C LEU A 109 -7.06 25.03 9.98
N LYS A 110 -7.97 25.15 9.03
CA LYS A 110 -8.19 26.37 8.23
C LYS A 110 -8.96 27.43 9.01
N ALA A 111 -9.86 27.02 9.88
CA ALA A 111 -10.66 27.88 10.74
C ALA A 111 -10.96 27.18 12.06
N GLY A 112 -11.24 27.95 13.11
CA GLY A 112 -11.41 27.47 14.48
C GLY A 112 -10.09 27.38 15.24
N SER A 113 -10.18 27.17 16.55
CA SER A 113 -9.04 27.10 17.46
C SER A 113 -8.67 25.68 17.88
N GLY A 114 -9.52 24.69 17.57
CA GLY A 114 -9.35 23.31 18.02
C GLY A 114 -9.48 23.15 19.54
N PRO A 115 -8.98 22.05 20.12
CA PRO A 115 -8.26 20.97 19.45
C PRO A 115 -9.15 20.14 18.53
N VAL A 116 -8.60 19.72 17.39
CA VAL A 116 -9.23 18.78 16.45
C VAL A 116 -8.30 17.60 16.25
N VAL A 117 -8.79 16.40 16.58
CA VAL A 117 -8.04 15.15 16.39
C VAL A 117 -8.48 14.52 15.08
N ILE A 118 -7.52 14.14 14.26
CA ILE A 118 -7.73 13.34 13.05
C ILE A 118 -7.07 11.99 13.30
N SER A 119 -7.80 10.89 13.07
CA SER A 119 -7.29 9.53 13.22
C SER A 119 -7.54 8.69 11.97
N GLY A 120 -6.71 7.67 11.80
CA GLY A 120 -6.65 6.90 10.57
C GLY A 120 -5.61 5.80 10.61
N LEU A 121 -5.19 5.37 9.42
CA LEU A 121 -4.10 4.43 9.24
C LEU A 121 -3.01 5.04 8.37
N HIS A 122 -1.76 4.67 8.66
CA HIS A 122 -0.64 4.78 7.74
C HIS A 122 -0.48 3.41 7.08
N LEU A 123 -0.64 3.37 5.76
CA LEU A 123 -0.49 2.17 4.95
C LEU A 123 0.83 2.22 4.19
N ILE A 124 1.56 1.11 4.17
CA ILE A 124 2.81 0.94 3.43
C ILE A 124 2.61 -0.20 2.44
N ALA A 125 2.74 0.09 1.16
CA ALA A 125 2.67 -0.91 0.10
C ALA A 125 4.10 -1.19 -0.42
N SER A 126 4.51 -2.46 -0.36
CA SER A 126 5.71 -2.96 -1.02
C SER A 126 5.33 -3.69 -2.31
N GLN A 127 5.94 -3.32 -3.43
CA GLN A 127 5.91 -4.17 -4.61
C GLN A 127 6.92 -5.30 -4.38
N GLU A 128 6.45 -6.53 -4.22
CA GLU A 128 7.33 -7.68 -4.37
C GLU A 128 7.79 -7.66 -5.83
N ALA A 129 9.05 -7.31 -6.07
CA ALA A 129 9.64 -7.50 -7.38
C ALA A 129 9.47 -8.98 -7.72
N ASP A 130 8.89 -9.29 -8.88
CA ASP A 130 8.89 -10.63 -9.48
C ASP A 130 10.35 -11.07 -9.73
N SER A 131 11.07 -11.41 -8.68
CA SER A 131 12.44 -11.92 -8.72
C SER A 131 12.41 -13.44 -8.74
N ASP A 132 11.61 -14.01 -9.64
CA ASP A 132 11.50 -15.46 -9.83
C ASP A 132 11.32 -15.85 -11.31
N MET A 133 11.97 -15.12 -12.22
CA MET A 133 12.15 -15.53 -13.62
C MET A 133 13.58 -15.21 -14.10
N SER A 134 14.56 -15.89 -13.51
CA SER A 134 15.85 -16.13 -14.14
C SER A 134 16.17 -17.63 -14.09
N GLU A 135 15.26 -18.45 -14.61
CA GLU A 135 15.65 -19.73 -15.21
C GLU A 135 15.89 -19.47 -16.70
N GLU A 136 16.97 -20.05 -17.24
CA GLU A 136 17.49 -19.98 -18.61
C GLU A 136 18.54 -18.88 -18.89
N GLU A 137 19.81 -19.20 -18.66
CA GLU A 137 20.76 -19.18 -19.77
C GLU A 137 21.50 -20.52 -19.86
N GLU A 138 21.38 -21.09 -21.05
CA GLU A 138 21.92 -22.34 -21.55
C GLU A 138 23.46 -22.32 -21.53
N THR A 139 24.09 -23.37 -21.01
CA THR A 139 25.47 -23.71 -21.42
C THR A 139 25.41 -24.95 -22.28
N GLU A 140 25.37 -24.70 -23.59
CA GLU A 140 25.82 -25.63 -24.63
C GLU A 140 27.30 -25.95 -24.36
N GLU A 141 27.62 -27.18 -23.98
CA GLU A 141 28.96 -27.71 -24.25
C GLU A 141 28.83 -28.83 -25.27
N GLU A 142 29.26 -28.49 -26.49
CA GLU A 142 29.61 -29.38 -27.58
C GLU A 142 30.64 -30.39 -27.08
N ASP A 143 30.32 -31.68 -27.09
CA ASP A 143 31.34 -32.74 -27.07
C ASP A 143 31.10 -33.67 -28.24
N GLU A 144 32.14 -33.72 -29.07
CA GLU A 144 32.21 -34.19 -30.44
C GLU A 144 31.94 -35.69 -30.60
N ASP A 145 31.28 -36.01 -31.72
CA ASP A 145 31.13 -37.35 -32.28
C ASP A 145 32.48 -38.08 -32.44
N GLU A 146 32.67 -39.22 -31.77
CA GLU A 146 33.48 -40.32 -32.29
C GLU A 146 32.76 -41.67 -32.09
N GLU A 147 31.81 -41.96 -33.00
CA GLU A 147 31.34 -43.32 -33.25
C GLU A 147 32.39 -44.13 -34.04
N GLU A 148 33.15 -44.99 -33.37
CA GLU A 148 33.69 -46.22 -34.01
C GLU A 148 33.48 -47.44 -33.08
N LEU A 149 32.30 -48.09 -33.21
CA LEU A 149 32.07 -49.43 -32.67
C LEU A 149 32.30 -50.49 -33.76
N PRO A 150 33.37 -51.32 -33.69
CA PRO A 150 33.50 -52.46 -34.58
C PRO A 150 32.74 -53.71 -34.07
N ALA A 151 31.76 -54.11 -34.87
CA ALA A 151 31.29 -55.47 -35.18
C ALA A 151 31.16 -56.54 -34.08
N ILE A 152 29.89 -56.83 -33.76
CA ILE A 152 29.37 -58.03 -33.11
C ILE A 152 29.83 -59.31 -33.86
N LYS A 153 30.44 -60.27 -33.15
CA LYS A 153 30.65 -61.65 -33.65
C LYS A 153 29.85 -62.66 -32.82
N PRO A 154 29.19 -63.64 -33.46
CA PRO A 154 28.26 -64.57 -32.79
C PRO A 154 28.97 -65.66 -31.98
N ALA A 155 28.29 -66.08 -30.90
CA ALA A 155 28.70 -67.14 -29.99
C ALA A 155 28.84 -68.50 -30.68
N LYS A 156 29.97 -69.20 -30.45
CA LYS A 156 30.12 -70.63 -30.77
C LYS A 156 29.88 -71.47 -29.52
N LYS A 157 28.92 -72.37 -29.64
CA LYS A 157 28.55 -73.41 -28.66
C LYS A 157 29.59 -74.54 -28.70
N LYS A 158 29.98 -75.04 -27.52
CA LYS A 158 30.83 -76.24 -27.33
C LYS A 158 30.18 -77.47 -27.97
N GLN A 159 31.02 -78.34 -28.52
CA GLN A 159 30.78 -79.76 -28.68
C GLN A 159 31.86 -80.52 -27.91
#